data_AF-A0A7E4ULA9-F1
#
_entry.id   AF-A0A7E4ULA9-F1
#
_cell.length_a   1.000
_cell.length_b   1.000
_cell.length_c   1.000
_cell.angle_alpha   90.00
_cell.angle_beta   90.00
_cell.angle_gamma   90.00
#
_symmetry.space_group_name_H-M   'P 1'
#
loop_
_entity.id
_entity.type
_entity.pdbx_description
1 polymer ?
#
loop_
_entity_poly.entity_id
_entity_poly.type
_entity_poly.pdbx_seq_one_letter_code
_entity_poly.pdbx_strand_id
1 'polypeptide(L)'
;MNRVDQKLNLNKTVISSACSLSSSSELHGWFTFFEEVYVYMLIRLLLLTSISTVFCRLQSYRNYKLYHIDAGEEIAPLLEQLEADGVAFDEVTGNRRTLVDVWAEPHKKRSFAHVMVAPEFEDTLTSLLDSEGFAGSYRVIKGDIQKEIDATKWRQSRRRTKRRIESVADFKVHSFHNYDHIEHFLELLAAEYPDIATVFHVGNTFEGRQLTGIKIGSKLRRRKPSVFIDAGIHAREWIAPAAALYHIHKLVTEYGTNTRVSGLVDKFDWYIIPVANPDGYVYSFEKDRLWRKTRSRNVTINKWCVGTDANRNWGGRGWGEIGANRSPCSNIYAGQTPFSEPEVLGMKEFIEKNVTDLKVYISLHSYGQLFLSPWGYTSDKPANHDDQREAARLAVEAIKDATGRVYQHGTIAEIMYPASGTSIDYMQDLGVPYIYGIELRPEDMEDSYGFTVPKEQIEPTGKELFAALASMADYVVEHRVF
;
A
#
# COMPACT_ATOMS: atom_id res chain seq x y z
N MET A 1 -16.95 58.72 -7.94
CA MET A 1 -16.60 60.10 -7.55
C MET A 1 -15.54 60.07 -6.45
N ASN A 2 -14.85 61.19 -6.23
CA ASN A 2 -13.74 61.46 -5.30
C ASN A 2 -13.86 60.73 -3.94
N ARG A 3 -12.80 60.13 -3.37
CA ARG A 3 -11.63 60.78 -2.71
C ARG A 3 -12.02 61.87 -1.71
N VAL A 4 -11.55 61.73 -0.47
CA VAL A 4 -10.77 62.73 0.29
C VAL A 4 -10.11 62.02 1.48
N ASP A 5 -8.80 62.21 1.65
CA ASP A 5 -8.05 61.84 2.85
C ASP A 5 -8.14 62.97 3.88
N GLN A 6 -7.99 62.65 5.18
CA GLN A 6 -7.12 63.49 6.03
C GLN A 6 -6.58 62.76 7.27
N LYS A 7 -5.25 62.77 7.39
CA LYS A 7 -4.54 62.61 8.66
C LYS A 7 -4.38 64.00 9.29
N LEU A 8 -4.33 64.08 10.62
CA LEU A 8 -3.59 65.11 11.34
C LEU A 8 -2.96 64.52 12.61
N ASN A 9 -2.04 65.27 13.23
CA ASN A 9 -0.89 64.70 13.94
C ASN A 9 -0.40 65.62 15.08
N LEU A 10 0.38 65.07 16.03
CA LEU A 10 1.10 65.77 17.11
C LEU A 10 0.17 66.37 18.22
N ASN A 11 0.64 66.76 19.43
CA ASN A 11 2.02 66.98 19.91
C ASN A 11 2.22 66.68 21.44
N LYS A 12 3.45 66.87 21.96
CA LYS A 12 3.93 66.55 23.34
C LYS A 12 3.99 67.77 24.29
N THR A 13 4.25 67.51 25.61
CA THR A 13 5.03 68.26 26.65
C THR A 13 4.27 68.20 28.01
N VAL A 14 4.71 67.68 29.19
CA VAL A 14 5.99 67.57 29.98
C VAL A 14 6.18 68.73 31.00
N ILE A 15 6.79 68.46 32.19
CA ILE A 15 7.15 69.37 33.33
C ILE A 15 5.96 69.69 34.30
N SER A 16 6.04 69.71 35.65
CA SER A 16 7.09 69.50 36.71
C SER A 16 6.55 68.52 37.82
N SER A 17 6.89 68.42 39.12
CA SER A 17 7.75 69.11 40.13
C SER A 17 8.12 68.14 41.31
N ALA A 18 8.75 68.59 42.42
CA ALA A 18 9.18 67.72 43.55
C ALA A 18 9.42 68.43 44.91
N CYS A 19 9.31 67.69 46.04
CA CYS A 19 9.94 67.83 47.39
C CYS A 19 9.30 66.81 48.38
N SER A 20 9.91 66.31 49.47
CA SER A 20 11.28 66.44 50.03
C SER A 20 11.64 65.30 51.02
N LEU A 21 12.95 65.10 51.22
CA LEU A 21 13.73 64.12 52.05
C LEU A 21 13.22 63.69 53.45
N SER A 22 13.52 62.43 53.85
CA SER A 22 14.36 62.11 55.04
C SER A 22 14.89 60.64 55.15
N SER A 23 16.20 60.51 55.43
CA SER A 23 16.97 59.47 56.18
C SER A 23 16.81 57.92 56.01
N SER A 24 17.96 57.31 55.63
CA SER A 24 18.65 56.11 56.22
C SER A 24 18.25 54.64 55.92
N SER A 25 19.28 53.78 55.79
CA SER A 25 19.31 52.28 55.70
C SER A 25 18.33 51.65 54.70
N GLU A 26 18.69 51.25 53.48
CA GLU A 26 19.87 50.53 52.96
C GLU A 26 19.99 49.04 53.40
N LEU A 27 20.28 48.18 52.42
CA LEU A 27 20.61 46.74 52.51
C LEU A 27 19.61 45.78 53.18
N HIS A 28 18.65 45.25 52.40
CA HIS A 28 18.20 43.83 52.46
C HIS A 28 17.37 43.35 51.23
N GLY A 29 17.25 44.14 50.15
CA GLY A 29 16.25 43.92 49.07
C GLY A 29 16.70 43.25 47.76
N TRP A 30 17.91 42.67 47.68
CA TRP A 30 18.50 42.24 46.39
C TRP A 30 18.68 40.72 46.20
N PHE A 31 18.26 39.88 47.16
CA PHE A 31 18.39 38.42 47.04
C PHE A 31 17.12 37.71 46.51
N THR A 32 15.92 38.27 46.73
CA THR A 32 14.66 37.63 46.32
C THR A 32 14.35 37.74 44.83
N PHE A 33 14.80 38.81 44.16
CA PHE A 33 14.47 39.04 42.74
C PHE A 33 15.24 38.13 41.75
N PHE A 34 16.38 37.56 42.17
CA PHE A 34 17.14 36.63 41.34
C PHE A 34 16.59 35.20 41.39
N GLU A 35 16.06 34.75 42.53
CA GLU A 35 15.47 33.41 42.64
C GLU A 35 14.18 33.28 41.83
N GLU A 36 13.27 34.26 41.87
CA GLU A 36 12.04 34.20 41.07
C GLU A 36 12.31 34.10 39.56
N VAL A 37 13.31 34.85 39.05
CA VAL A 37 13.71 34.80 37.63
C VAL A 37 14.37 33.45 37.31
N TYR A 38 15.20 32.90 38.20
CA TYR A 38 15.80 31.57 38.01
C TYR A 38 14.76 30.46 38.04
N VAL A 39 13.76 30.55 38.93
CA VAL A 39 12.63 29.61 39.01
C VAL A 39 11.74 29.74 37.78
N TYR A 40 11.44 30.95 37.29
CA TYR A 40 10.69 31.12 36.04
C TYR A 40 11.48 30.62 34.81
N MET A 41 12.81 30.81 34.78
CA MET A 41 13.65 30.22 33.74
C MET A 41 13.72 28.70 33.83
N LEU A 42 13.86 28.11 35.02
CA LEU A 42 13.85 26.67 35.22
C LEU A 42 12.48 26.06 34.90
N ILE A 43 11.38 26.69 35.28
CA ILE A 43 10.02 26.26 34.91
C ILE A 43 9.82 26.37 33.40
N ARG A 44 10.30 27.44 32.74
CA ARG A 44 10.29 27.51 31.26
C ARG A 44 11.20 26.48 30.60
N LEU A 45 12.37 26.17 31.18
CA LEU A 45 13.26 25.14 30.67
C LEU A 45 12.63 23.74 30.82
N LEU A 46 12.01 23.47 31.97
CA LEU A 46 11.26 22.25 32.26
C LEU A 46 10.05 22.11 31.34
N LEU A 47 9.30 23.19 31.08
CA LEU A 47 8.18 23.21 30.14
C LEU A 47 8.64 23.09 28.67
N LEU A 48 9.85 23.55 28.33
CA LEU A 48 10.46 23.32 27.02
C LEU A 48 11.01 21.89 26.87
N THR A 49 11.47 21.26 27.95
CA THR A 49 11.75 19.81 27.98
C THR A 49 10.47 18.97 28.08
N SER A 50 9.36 19.56 28.50
CA SER A 50 8.01 19.01 28.36
C SER A 50 7.30 19.49 27.09
N ILE A 51 8.06 19.91 26.07
CA ILE A 51 7.70 19.50 24.72
C ILE A 51 7.72 17.98 24.75
N SER A 52 6.53 17.39 24.91
CA SER A 52 6.32 15.98 24.71
C SER A 52 6.75 15.68 23.27
N THR A 53 7.97 15.16 23.14
CA THR A 53 8.38 14.50 21.91
C THR A 53 7.41 13.34 21.75
N VAL A 54 6.40 13.56 20.90
CA VAL A 54 5.54 12.50 20.38
C VAL A 54 6.45 11.65 19.51
N PHE A 55 7.25 10.81 20.18
CA PHE A 55 7.89 9.66 19.59
C PHE A 55 6.77 8.90 18.94
N CYS A 56 6.64 9.07 17.64
CA CYS A 56 5.70 8.36 16.80
C CYS A 56 6.20 6.91 16.77
N ARG A 57 5.87 6.17 17.84
CA ARG A 57 6.31 4.81 18.07
C ARG A 57 5.75 3.98 16.92
N LEU A 58 6.63 3.33 16.18
CA LEU A 58 6.22 2.33 15.21
C LEU A 58 5.35 1.31 15.95
N GLN A 59 4.20 0.98 15.38
CA GLN A 59 3.35 -0.12 15.84
C GLN A 59 4.22 -1.37 16.00
N SER A 60 4.11 -2.01 17.17
CA SER A 60 4.89 -3.19 17.50
C SER A 60 4.00 -4.40 17.64
N TYR A 61 4.36 -5.45 16.92
CA TYR A 61 3.66 -6.72 16.89
C TYR A 61 4.27 -7.74 17.86
N ARG A 62 4.82 -7.25 18.98
CA ARG A 62 5.49 -8.08 19.98
C ARG A 62 4.46 -8.95 20.68
N ASN A 63 4.71 -10.26 20.69
CA ASN A 63 3.78 -11.28 21.20
C ASN A 63 2.44 -11.32 20.47
N TYR A 64 2.26 -10.61 19.34
CA TYR A 64 1.14 -10.89 18.45
C TYR A 64 1.36 -12.26 17.82
N LYS A 65 0.30 -13.07 17.75
CA LYS A 65 0.36 -14.45 17.26
C LYS A 65 -0.42 -14.59 15.96
N LEU A 66 0.07 -15.44 15.06
CA LEU A 66 -0.70 -15.89 13.90
C LEU A 66 -1.36 -17.21 14.26
N TYR A 67 -2.69 -17.25 14.20
CA TYR A 67 -3.50 -18.44 14.34
C TYR A 67 -3.82 -19.01 12.96
N HIS A 68 -3.71 -20.33 12.85
CA HIS A 68 -4.35 -21.12 11.80
C HIS A 68 -5.66 -21.66 12.38
N ILE A 69 -6.77 -21.49 11.68
CA ILE A 69 -8.12 -21.91 12.11
C ILE A 69 -8.73 -22.74 10.99
N ASP A 70 -8.81 -24.06 11.14
CA ASP A 70 -9.33 -24.97 10.10
C ASP A 70 -10.83 -25.22 10.30
N ALA A 71 -11.64 -24.26 9.85
CA ALA A 71 -13.06 -24.12 10.20
C ALA A 71 -13.99 -23.90 8.98
N GLY A 72 -13.52 -24.22 7.77
CA GLY A 72 -14.31 -24.11 6.53
C GLY A 72 -14.65 -22.68 6.12
N GLU A 73 -15.51 -22.52 5.10
CA GLU A 73 -16.00 -21.21 4.66
C GLU A 73 -16.99 -20.58 5.68
N GLU A 74 -17.56 -21.38 6.58
CA GLU A 74 -18.55 -20.97 7.58
C GLU A 74 -18.02 -20.02 8.67
N ILE A 75 -16.71 -20.02 8.94
CA ILE A 75 -16.08 -19.08 9.88
C ILE A 75 -15.91 -17.66 9.29
N ALA A 76 -15.95 -17.49 7.97
CA ALA A 76 -15.56 -16.24 7.32
C ALA A 76 -16.34 -15.00 7.80
N PRO A 77 -17.69 -15.02 7.96
CA PRO A 77 -18.44 -13.87 8.45
C PRO A 77 -18.08 -13.47 9.89
N LEU A 78 -17.74 -14.45 10.74
CA LEU A 78 -17.29 -14.22 12.11
C LEU A 78 -15.92 -13.53 12.12
N LEU A 79 -15.00 -13.94 11.24
CA LEU A 79 -13.69 -13.31 11.10
C LEU A 79 -13.77 -11.90 10.52
N GLU A 80 -14.66 -11.66 9.55
CA GLU A 80 -14.90 -10.34 8.98
C GLU A 80 -15.43 -9.37 10.05
N GLN A 81 -16.41 -9.80 10.87
CA GLN A 81 -16.89 -9.01 11.99
C GLN A 81 -15.79 -8.78 13.04
N LEU A 82 -15.05 -9.83 13.41
CA LEU A 82 -13.96 -9.73 14.39
C LEU A 82 -12.84 -8.79 13.95
N GLU A 83 -12.58 -8.63 12.65
CA GLU A 83 -11.62 -7.64 12.15
C GLU A 83 -12.18 -6.21 12.15
N ALA A 84 -13.48 -6.05 11.89
CA ALA A 84 -14.17 -4.76 11.95
C ALA A 84 -14.25 -4.22 13.40
N ASP A 85 -14.57 -5.10 14.36
CA ASP A 85 -14.74 -4.79 15.78
C ASP A 85 -13.43 -4.92 16.60
N GLY A 86 -12.46 -5.72 16.13
CA GLY A 86 -11.19 -6.05 16.78
C GLY A 86 -10.17 -4.91 16.78
N VAL A 87 -10.52 -3.81 17.43
CA VAL A 87 -9.80 -2.54 17.37
C VAL A 87 -9.72 -1.88 18.74
N ALA A 88 -8.49 -1.65 19.22
CA ALA A 88 -8.24 -0.79 20.36
C ALA A 88 -7.96 0.65 19.89
N PHE A 89 -8.32 1.63 20.72
CA PHE A 89 -8.00 3.04 20.51
C PHE A 89 -7.10 3.53 21.63
N ASP A 90 -5.92 4.03 21.28
CA ASP A 90 -5.04 4.73 22.21
C ASP A 90 -5.50 6.19 22.31
N GLU A 91 -6.23 6.53 23.37
CA GLU A 91 -6.73 7.89 23.60
C GLU A 91 -5.60 8.94 23.78
N VAL A 92 -4.41 8.50 24.18
CA VAL A 92 -3.26 9.39 24.48
C VAL A 92 -2.48 9.73 23.22
N THR A 93 -2.28 8.77 22.31
CA THR A 93 -1.62 9.03 21.02
C THR A 93 -2.61 9.28 19.87
N GLY A 94 -3.91 9.08 20.10
CA GLY A 94 -4.98 9.24 19.11
C GLY A 94 -4.98 8.17 18.00
N ASN A 95 -4.24 7.06 18.17
CA ASN A 95 -4.04 6.06 17.14
C ASN A 95 -4.95 4.84 17.31
N ARG A 96 -5.45 4.33 16.17
CA ARG A 96 -6.01 2.98 16.05
C ARG A 96 -4.90 1.95 16.29
N ARG A 97 -5.18 0.92 17.08
CA ARG A 97 -4.36 -0.28 17.22
C ARG A 97 -5.16 -1.52 16.82
N THR A 98 -4.65 -2.29 15.88
CA THR A 98 -5.29 -3.53 15.41
C THR A 98 -5.19 -4.62 16.48
N LEU A 99 -6.30 -5.26 16.83
CA LEU A 99 -6.34 -6.45 17.70
C LEU A 99 -6.51 -7.74 16.92
N VAL A 100 -7.28 -7.70 15.82
CA VAL A 100 -7.50 -8.80 14.87
C VAL A 100 -7.21 -8.31 13.45
N ASP A 101 -6.51 -9.11 12.66
CA ASP A 101 -6.14 -8.81 11.27
C ASP A 101 -6.20 -10.11 10.45
N VAL A 102 -7.08 -10.18 9.45
CA VAL A 102 -7.20 -11.39 8.62
C VAL A 102 -6.14 -11.33 7.53
N TRP A 103 -5.25 -12.32 7.52
CA TRP A 103 -4.14 -12.41 6.56
C TRP A 103 -4.54 -13.19 5.31
N ALA A 104 -5.32 -14.25 5.50
CA ALA A 104 -5.95 -15.01 4.43
C ALA A 104 -7.24 -15.64 4.97
N GLU A 105 -8.32 -15.55 4.19
CA GLU A 105 -9.64 -16.11 4.47
C GLU A 105 -9.74 -17.59 4.03
N PRO A 106 -10.74 -18.36 4.50
CA PRO A 106 -11.08 -19.66 3.94
C PRO A 106 -11.89 -19.51 2.63
N HIS A 107 -11.80 -20.50 1.75
CA HIS A 107 -12.50 -20.51 0.45
C HIS A 107 -12.53 -21.93 -0.14
N LYS A 108 -13.21 -22.11 -1.28
CA LYS A 108 -13.41 -23.39 -2.00
C LYS A 108 -12.15 -24.20 -2.35
N LYS A 109 -10.95 -23.67 -2.13
CA LYS A 109 -9.64 -24.34 -2.33
C LYS A 109 -8.80 -24.46 -1.04
N ARG A 110 -9.24 -23.88 0.08
CA ARG A 110 -8.51 -23.78 1.35
C ARG A 110 -9.50 -23.70 2.53
N SER A 111 -9.58 -24.75 3.33
CA SER A 111 -10.53 -24.85 4.46
C SER A 111 -10.18 -23.97 5.67
N PHE A 112 -8.96 -23.46 5.74
CA PHE A 112 -8.47 -22.72 6.91
C PHE A 112 -8.44 -21.20 6.71
N ALA A 113 -8.40 -20.48 7.83
CA ALA A 113 -8.10 -19.05 7.93
C ALA A 113 -6.72 -18.82 8.56
N HIS A 114 -6.06 -17.71 8.22
CA HIS A 114 -4.89 -17.19 8.93
C HIS A 114 -5.23 -15.83 9.53
N VAL A 115 -5.17 -15.73 10.86
CA VAL A 115 -5.62 -14.56 11.62
C VAL A 115 -4.53 -14.12 12.59
N MET A 116 -4.06 -12.87 12.46
CA MET A 116 -3.13 -12.30 13.44
C MET A 116 -3.91 -11.67 14.60
N VAL A 117 -3.49 -11.98 15.81
CA VAL A 117 -4.18 -11.65 17.06
C VAL A 117 -3.24 -10.96 18.04
N ALA A 118 -3.73 -9.92 18.70
CA ALA A 118 -3.04 -9.21 19.78
C ALA A 118 -3.06 -10.01 21.10
N PRO A 119 -1.99 -9.94 21.92
CA PRO A 119 -1.85 -10.77 23.12
C PRO A 119 -2.96 -10.58 24.17
N GLU A 120 -3.59 -9.40 24.26
CA GLU A 120 -4.73 -9.17 25.15
C GLU A 120 -6.10 -9.58 24.57
N PHE A 121 -6.14 -10.02 23.31
CA PHE A 121 -7.37 -10.48 22.63
C PHE A 121 -7.39 -11.99 22.38
N GLU A 122 -6.30 -12.71 22.65
CA GLU A 122 -6.19 -14.16 22.48
C GLU A 122 -7.32 -14.93 23.19
N ASP A 123 -7.48 -14.71 24.50
CA ASP A 123 -8.51 -15.38 25.32
C ASP A 123 -9.93 -15.04 24.87
N THR A 124 -10.12 -13.86 24.24
CA THR A 124 -11.42 -13.44 23.69
C THR A 124 -11.72 -14.20 22.39
N LEU A 125 -10.73 -14.31 21.50
CA LEU A 125 -10.88 -15.08 20.26
C LEU A 125 -11.12 -16.57 20.56
N THR A 126 -10.32 -17.19 21.42
CA THR A 126 -10.44 -18.63 21.71
C THR A 126 -11.77 -18.97 22.36
N SER A 127 -12.19 -18.19 23.37
CA SER A 127 -13.50 -18.36 24.01
C SER A 127 -14.67 -18.23 23.04
N LEU A 128 -14.56 -17.31 22.06
CA LEU A 128 -15.58 -17.11 21.04
C LEU A 128 -15.61 -18.27 20.03
N LEU A 129 -14.45 -18.68 19.50
CA LEU A 129 -14.34 -19.85 18.62
C LEU A 129 -14.89 -21.12 19.29
N ASP A 130 -14.55 -21.35 20.57
CA ASP A 130 -15.09 -22.46 21.35
C ASP A 130 -16.62 -22.38 21.50
N SER A 131 -17.18 -21.18 21.74
CA SER A 131 -18.63 -20.98 21.91
C SER A 131 -19.44 -21.13 20.62
N GLU A 132 -18.87 -20.79 19.47
CA GLU A 132 -19.46 -20.98 18.14
C GLU A 132 -19.25 -22.41 17.59
N GLY A 133 -18.65 -23.31 18.40
CA GLY A 133 -18.50 -24.74 18.09
C GLY A 133 -17.18 -25.14 17.44
N PHE A 134 -16.28 -24.19 17.20
CA PHE A 134 -14.99 -24.39 16.54
C PHE A 134 -13.86 -24.83 17.51
N ALA A 135 -14.23 -25.42 18.66
CA ALA A 135 -13.29 -25.84 19.69
C ALA A 135 -12.26 -26.87 19.17
N GLY A 136 -10.98 -26.53 19.26
CA GLY A 136 -9.88 -27.37 18.78
C GLY A 136 -9.59 -27.33 17.27
N SER A 137 -10.32 -26.52 16.48
CA SER A 137 -10.00 -26.25 15.06
C SER A 137 -8.76 -25.37 14.86
N TYR A 138 -8.32 -24.67 15.90
CA TYR A 138 -7.33 -23.61 15.81
C TYR A 138 -6.01 -23.94 16.53
N ARG A 139 -4.91 -23.38 16.03
CA ARG A 139 -3.56 -23.48 16.60
C ARG A 139 -2.72 -22.24 16.30
N VAL A 140 -1.77 -21.92 17.17
CA VAL A 140 -0.78 -20.86 16.93
C VAL A 140 0.33 -21.40 16.04
N ILE A 141 0.53 -20.75 14.89
CA ILE A 141 1.55 -21.11 13.89
C ILE A 141 2.75 -20.14 13.90
N LYS A 142 2.56 -18.90 14.36
CA LYS A 142 3.66 -17.96 14.64
C LYS A 142 3.45 -17.29 15.99
N GLY A 143 4.41 -17.46 16.91
CA GLY A 143 4.27 -17.03 18.30
C GLY A 143 4.64 -15.57 18.61
N ASP A 144 5.23 -14.83 17.66
CA ASP A 144 5.64 -13.42 17.85
C ASP A 144 5.93 -12.74 16.49
N ILE A 145 4.92 -12.10 15.89
CA ILE A 145 5.04 -11.45 14.57
C ILE A 145 6.11 -10.35 14.52
N GLN A 146 6.49 -9.74 15.65
CA GLN A 146 7.62 -8.81 15.69
C GLN A 146 8.94 -9.49 15.28
N LYS A 147 9.14 -10.78 15.61
CA LYS A 147 10.34 -11.53 15.19
C LYS A 147 10.38 -11.71 13.67
N GLU A 148 9.26 -12.06 13.05
CA GLU A 148 9.15 -12.20 11.59
C GLU A 148 9.50 -10.88 10.89
N ILE A 149 8.88 -9.78 11.34
CA ILE A 149 9.15 -8.42 10.81
C ILE A 149 10.62 -8.03 10.97
N ASP A 150 11.24 -8.31 12.12
CA ASP A 150 12.67 -8.00 12.35
C ASP A 150 13.63 -8.96 11.63
N ALA A 151 13.23 -10.20 11.36
CA ALA A 151 14.02 -11.19 10.62
C ALA A 151 14.26 -10.78 9.15
N THR A 152 13.31 -10.08 8.52
CA THR A 152 13.50 -9.46 7.19
C THR A 152 14.62 -8.40 7.16
N LYS A 153 15.07 -7.91 8.33
CA LYS A 153 16.16 -6.93 8.52
C LYS A 153 15.98 -5.60 7.77
N TRP A 154 14.77 -5.26 7.30
CA TRP A 154 14.51 -4.03 6.53
C TRP A 154 14.95 -2.75 7.27
N ARG A 155 14.78 -2.72 8.61
CA ARG A 155 15.27 -1.63 9.48
C ARG A 155 16.79 -1.38 9.37
N GLN A 156 17.58 -2.41 9.04
CA GLN A 156 19.03 -2.29 8.83
C GLN A 156 19.39 -1.74 7.44
N SER A 157 18.53 -1.94 6.42
CA SER A 157 18.61 -1.21 5.16
C SER A 157 18.44 0.29 5.42
N ARG A 158 17.34 0.68 6.09
CA ARG A 158 16.99 2.10 6.30
C ARG A 158 18.08 2.93 7.01
N ARG A 159 18.87 2.32 7.90
CA ARG A 159 20.02 2.99 8.56
C ARG A 159 21.31 3.04 7.72
N ARG A 160 21.46 2.19 6.70
CA ARG A 160 22.64 2.12 5.82
C ARG A 160 22.44 2.86 4.49
N THR A 161 21.22 2.91 3.97
CA THR A 161 20.89 3.53 2.67
C THR A 161 20.69 5.05 2.79
N LYS A 162 21.59 5.73 3.50
CA LYS A 162 21.73 7.21 3.49
C LYS A 162 22.72 7.69 2.41
N ARG A 163 23.16 6.78 1.55
CA ARG A 163 24.00 7.02 0.38
C ARG A 163 23.05 7.38 -0.78
N ARG A 164 23.26 8.55 -1.41
CA ARG A 164 22.45 8.98 -2.55
C ARG A 164 22.56 7.96 -3.68
N ILE A 165 21.43 7.68 -4.33
CA ILE A 165 21.37 6.90 -5.57
C ILE A 165 21.67 7.92 -6.67
N GLU A 166 22.81 7.81 -7.34
CA GLU A 166 23.28 8.84 -8.29
C GLU A 166 23.07 8.45 -9.75
N SER A 167 22.88 7.15 -10.01
CA SER A 167 22.57 6.57 -11.30
C SER A 167 21.61 5.38 -11.19
N VAL A 168 21.01 4.94 -12.29
CA VAL A 168 20.25 3.68 -12.41
C VAL A 168 21.09 2.49 -11.91
N ALA A 169 22.40 2.48 -12.18
CA ALA A 169 23.32 1.42 -11.77
C ALA A 169 23.56 1.34 -10.24
N ASP A 170 23.30 2.41 -9.48
CA ASP A 170 23.35 2.38 -8.00
C ASP A 170 22.10 1.74 -7.38
N PHE A 171 21.01 1.59 -8.14
CA PHE A 171 19.74 1.12 -7.62
C PHE A 171 19.76 -0.37 -7.30
N LYS A 172 19.53 -0.71 -6.03
CA LYS A 172 19.57 -2.09 -5.55
C LYS A 172 18.23 -2.79 -5.81
N VAL A 173 17.98 -3.14 -7.07
CA VAL A 173 16.71 -3.75 -7.52
C VAL A 173 16.29 -4.99 -6.72
N HIS A 174 17.24 -5.78 -6.18
CA HIS A 174 16.95 -6.90 -5.27
C HIS A 174 16.84 -6.45 -3.79
N SER A 175 16.05 -5.42 -3.50
CA SER A 175 15.79 -4.92 -2.13
C SER A 175 14.49 -4.11 -2.06
N PHE A 176 13.88 -4.07 -0.87
CA PHE A 176 12.76 -3.17 -0.58
C PHE A 176 13.25 -1.73 -0.39
N HIS A 177 12.54 -0.78 -1.00
CA HIS A 177 12.84 0.66 -0.99
C HIS A 177 11.63 1.46 -0.48
N ASN A 178 11.88 2.61 0.15
CA ASN A 178 10.85 3.60 0.44
C ASN A 178 10.41 4.34 -0.83
N TYR A 179 9.20 4.92 -0.80
CA TYR A 179 8.62 5.76 -1.86
C TYR A 179 9.62 6.75 -2.46
N ASP A 180 10.34 7.54 -1.64
CA ASP A 180 11.28 8.57 -2.13
C ASP A 180 12.44 8.00 -2.98
N HIS A 181 12.87 6.77 -2.72
CA HIS A 181 13.87 6.09 -3.55
C HIS A 181 13.27 5.47 -4.82
N ILE A 182 11.96 5.21 -4.83
CA ILE A 182 11.23 4.70 -5.99
C ILE A 182 10.98 5.83 -6.98
N GLU A 183 10.43 6.97 -6.53
CA GLU A 183 10.20 8.15 -7.39
C GLU A 183 11.51 8.59 -8.06
N HIS A 184 12.57 8.78 -7.27
CA HIS A 184 13.91 9.16 -7.76
C HIS A 184 14.50 8.13 -8.73
N PHE A 185 14.18 6.84 -8.57
CA PHE A 185 14.60 5.81 -9.53
C PHE A 185 13.82 5.88 -10.85
N LEU A 186 12.52 6.20 -10.83
CA LEU A 186 11.74 6.43 -12.06
C LEU A 186 12.24 7.68 -12.80
N GLU A 187 12.58 8.75 -12.08
CA GLU A 187 13.20 9.95 -12.64
C GLU A 187 14.56 9.64 -13.31
N LEU A 188 15.45 8.90 -12.61
CA LEU A 188 16.73 8.46 -13.16
C LEU A 188 16.56 7.61 -14.44
N LEU A 189 15.62 6.67 -14.45
CA LEU A 189 15.34 5.84 -15.64
C LEU A 189 14.90 6.68 -16.85
N ALA A 190 14.02 7.68 -16.65
CA ALA A 190 13.60 8.56 -17.74
C ALA A 190 14.70 9.56 -18.18
N ALA A 191 15.61 9.93 -17.27
CA ALA A 191 16.75 10.80 -17.57
C ALA A 191 17.89 10.06 -18.31
N GLU A 192 18.18 8.81 -17.94
CA GLU A 192 19.24 7.99 -18.55
C GLU A 192 18.77 7.27 -19.84
N TYR A 193 17.46 6.94 -19.96
CA TYR A 193 16.90 6.20 -21.09
C TYR A 193 15.72 6.92 -21.82
N PRO A 194 15.82 8.22 -22.17
CA PRO A 194 14.72 9.04 -22.71
C PRO A 194 14.19 8.64 -24.10
N ASP A 195 14.82 7.64 -24.75
CA ASP A 195 14.32 7.06 -25.99
C ASP A 195 13.30 5.93 -25.83
N ILE A 196 13.22 5.34 -24.64
CA ILE A 196 12.26 4.29 -24.31
C ILE A 196 11.46 4.56 -23.04
N ALA A 197 11.93 5.41 -22.14
CA ALA A 197 11.32 5.66 -20.83
C ALA A 197 10.77 7.09 -20.69
N THR A 198 9.58 7.23 -20.09
CA THR A 198 8.98 8.52 -19.73
C THR A 198 8.15 8.39 -18.46
N VAL A 199 8.44 9.21 -17.44
CA VAL A 199 7.61 9.30 -16.23
C VAL A 199 6.26 9.96 -16.56
N PHE A 200 5.19 9.45 -15.95
CA PHE A 200 3.87 10.08 -15.97
C PHE A 200 3.31 10.20 -14.54
N HIS A 201 2.47 11.21 -14.32
CA HIS A 201 1.74 11.38 -13.07
C HIS A 201 0.25 11.20 -13.32
N VAL A 202 -0.39 10.51 -12.38
CA VAL A 202 -1.80 10.05 -12.44
C VAL A 202 -2.71 10.97 -11.61
N GLY A 203 -2.15 11.58 -10.57
CA GLY A 203 -2.84 12.49 -9.65
C GLY A 203 -2.03 12.67 -8.37
N ASN A 204 -2.70 13.16 -7.32
CA ASN A 204 -2.16 13.22 -5.97
C ASN A 204 -2.96 12.33 -5.02
N THR A 205 -2.29 11.79 -4.01
CA THR A 205 -2.88 11.00 -2.94
C THR A 205 -3.62 11.87 -1.91
N PHE A 206 -4.32 11.24 -0.95
CA PHE A 206 -5.02 11.96 0.12
C PHE A 206 -4.11 12.82 1.02
N GLU A 207 -2.92 12.32 1.38
CA GLU A 207 -1.88 13.07 2.10
C GLU A 207 -0.99 13.92 1.15
N GLY A 208 -1.33 14.00 -0.15
CA GLY A 208 -0.78 14.96 -1.12
C GLY A 208 0.46 14.52 -1.89
N ARG A 209 0.92 13.27 -1.75
CA ARG A 209 2.04 12.69 -2.54
C ARG A 209 1.65 12.53 -4.01
N GLN A 210 2.63 12.40 -4.90
CA GLN A 210 2.34 12.13 -6.31
C GLN A 210 2.06 10.65 -6.52
N LEU A 211 1.05 10.34 -7.33
CA LEU A 211 0.82 8.99 -7.84
C LEU A 211 1.51 8.89 -9.20
N THR A 212 2.70 8.28 -9.21
CA THR A 212 3.64 8.30 -10.33
C THR A 212 3.79 6.92 -10.95
N GLY A 213 3.94 6.88 -12.28
CA GLY A 213 4.25 5.67 -13.03
C GLY A 213 5.26 5.95 -14.14
N ILE A 214 5.71 4.89 -14.79
CA ILE A 214 6.65 4.96 -15.90
C ILE A 214 6.06 4.29 -17.15
N LYS A 215 6.10 5.00 -18.27
CA LYS A 215 5.85 4.45 -19.60
C LYS A 215 7.17 3.94 -20.16
N ILE A 216 7.20 2.68 -20.60
CA ILE A 216 8.34 2.04 -21.25
C ILE A 216 7.91 1.51 -22.64
N GLY A 217 8.57 1.94 -23.70
CA GLY A 217 8.25 1.52 -25.06
C GLY A 217 9.07 2.24 -26.12
N SER A 218 9.57 1.52 -27.13
CA SER A 218 10.36 2.14 -28.20
C SER A 218 9.50 2.91 -29.20
N LYS A 219 10.12 3.89 -29.86
CA LYS A 219 9.51 4.78 -30.85
C LYS A 219 9.38 4.14 -32.26
N LEU A 220 9.77 2.87 -32.42
CA LEU A 220 9.79 2.17 -33.74
C LEU A 220 8.41 2.01 -34.38
N ARG A 221 7.33 2.02 -33.59
CA ARG A 221 5.94 1.88 -34.07
C ARG A 221 5.09 3.02 -33.55
N ARG A 222 4.44 3.78 -34.45
CA ARG A 222 3.58 4.94 -34.13
C ARG A 222 2.31 4.59 -33.33
N ARG A 223 1.91 3.32 -33.34
CA ARG A 223 0.86 2.74 -32.49
C ARG A 223 1.31 1.33 -32.09
N LYS A 224 1.09 1.00 -30.83
CA LYS A 224 1.35 -0.31 -30.22
C LYS A 224 0.21 -0.63 -29.26
N PRO A 225 -0.11 -1.91 -29.04
CA PRO A 225 -0.90 -2.35 -27.89
C PRO A 225 -0.30 -1.82 -26.58
N SER A 226 -1.16 -1.42 -25.65
CA SER A 226 -0.74 -1.04 -24.30
C SER A 226 -0.89 -2.20 -23.32
N VAL A 227 0.09 -2.35 -22.43
CA VAL A 227 0.02 -3.15 -21.20
C VAL A 227 0.00 -2.19 -20.02
N PHE A 228 -0.94 -2.34 -19.10
CA PHE A 228 -0.98 -1.57 -17.86
C PHE A 228 -0.71 -2.49 -16.66
N ILE A 229 0.12 -2.05 -15.73
CA ILE A 229 0.47 -2.79 -14.52
C ILE A 229 0.42 -1.84 -13.32
N ASP A 230 -0.40 -2.15 -12.32
CA ASP A 230 -0.35 -1.51 -11.00
C ASP A 230 0.22 -2.47 -9.95
N ALA A 231 0.83 -1.94 -8.90
CA ALA A 231 1.40 -2.73 -7.81
C ALA A 231 1.32 -2.01 -6.46
N GLY A 232 1.14 -2.76 -5.38
CA GLY A 232 1.13 -2.20 -4.02
C GLY A 232 -0.04 -1.26 -3.73
N ILE A 233 -1.19 -1.49 -4.38
CA ILE A 233 -2.48 -0.87 -4.05
C ILE A 233 -2.87 -1.17 -2.58
N HIS A 234 -2.48 -2.36 -2.08
CA HIS A 234 -2.39 -2.66 -0.67
C HIS A 234 -0.98 -2.43 -0.15
N ALA A 235 -0.83 -1.63 0.90
CA ALA A 235 0.47 -1.14 1.33
C ALA A 235 1.40 -2.17 2.00
N ARG A 236 0.85 -3.24 2.61
CA ARG A 236 1.62 -4.29 3.29
C ARG A 236 2.33 -5.27 2.35
N GLU A 237 1.97 -5.26 1.07
CA GLU A 237 2.30 -6.27 0.06
C GLU A 237 3.62 -5.92 -0.67
N TRP A 238 4.67 -5.65 0.11
CA TRP A 238 5.96 -5.07 -0.36
C TRP A 238 6.66 -5.82 -1.51
N ILE A 239 6.35 -7.10 -1.70
CA ILE A 239 6.91 -7.91 -2.80
C ILE A 239 6.34 -7.49 -4.16
N ALA A 240 5.12 -6.96 -4.24
CA ALA A 240 4.51 -6.50 -5.49
C ALA A 240 5.21 -5.25 -6.07
N PRO A 241 5.41 -4.15 -5.30
CA PRO A 241 6.28 -3.04 -5.72
C PRO A 241 7.69 -3.50 -6.10
N ALA A 242 8.29 -4.42 -5.34
CA ALA A 242 9.64 -4.92 -5.63
C ALA A 242 9.71 -5.72 -6.95
N ALA A 243 8.68 -6.53 -7.26
CA ALA A 243 8.58 -7.27 -8.51
C ALA A 243 8.28 -6.33 -9.70
N ALA A 244 7.42 -5.31 -9.52
CA ALA A 244 7.18 -4.27 -10.51
C ALA A 244 8.47 -3.49 -10.84
N LEU A 245 9.26 -3.11 -9.82
CA LEU A 245 10.55 -2.43 -9.98
C LEU A 245 11.60 -3.33 -10.66
N TYR A 246 11.61 -4.63 -10.36
CA TYR A 246 12.43 -5.60 -11.11
C TYR A 246 12.04 -5.64 -12.59
N HIS A 247 10.74 -5.66 -12.89
CA HIS A 247 10.26 -5.67 -14.28
C HIS A 247 10.58 -4.36 -15.02
N ILE A 248 10.35 -3.19 -14.39
CA ILE A 248 10.73 -1.87 -14.89
C ILE A 248 12.23 -1.83 -15.22
N HIS A 249 13.08 -2.17 -14.24
CA HIS A 249 14.53 -2.20 -14.42
C HIS A 249 14.92 -3.12 -15.57
N LYS A 250 14.37 -4.35 -15.61
CA LYS A 250 14.67 -5.33 -16.65
C LYS A 250 14.26 -4.86 -18.04
N LEU A 251 13.09 -4.25 -18.20
CA LEU A 251 12.64 -3.72 -19.50
C LEU A 251 13.53 -2.60 -20.01
N VAL A 252 14.02 -1.71 -19.13
CA VAL A 252 14.85 -0.56 -19.51
C VAL A 252 16.32 -0.95 -19.72
N THR A 253 16.97 -1.58 -18.73
CA THR A 253 18.43 -1.81 -18.75
C THR A 253 18.86 -2.93 -19.70
N GLU A 254 17.97 -3.85 -20.06
CA GLU A 254 18.26 -4.93 -21.02
C GLU A 254 17.72 -4.64 -22.44
N TYR A 255 17.13 -3.47 -22.68
CA TYR A 255 16.76 -3.04 -24.04
C TYR A 255 18.00 -2.90 -24.93
N GLY A 256 17.92 -3.34 -26.19
CA GLY A 256 19.03 -3.34 -27.14
C GLY A 256 20.12 -4.38 -26.87
N THR A 257 20.12 -5.06 -25.73
CA THR A 257 21.11 -6.09 -25.36
C THR A 257 20.49 -7.49 -25.23
N ASN A 258 19.28 -7.59 -24.66
CA ASN A 258 18.49 -8.81 -24.61
C ASN A 258 17.44 -8.79 -25.73
N THR A 259 17.47 -9.77 -26.62
CA THR A 259 16.55 -9.88 -27.76
C THR A 259 15.10 -10.08 -27.33
N ARG A 260 14.84 -10.80 -26.23
CA ARG A 260 13.50 -11.00 -25.68
C ARG A 260 12.93 -9.70 -25.12
N VAL A 261 13.73 -8.96 -24.34
CA VAL A 261 13.31 -7.66 -23.77
C VAL A 261 13.07 -6.63 -24.87
N SER A 262 13.99 -6.52 -25.83
CA SER A 262 13.86 -5.61 -26.97
C SER A 262 12.56 -5.88 -27.73
N GLY A 263 12.29 -7.15 -28.06
CA GLY A 263 11.05 -7.58 -28.71
C GLY A 263 9.77 -7.29 -27.92
N LEU A 264 9.81 -7.14 -26.59
CA LEU A 264 8.66 -6.74 -25.76
C LEU A 264 8.45 -5.21 -25.79
N VAL A 265 9.53 -4.44 -25.70
CA VAL A 265 9.53 -2.96 -25.71
C VAL A 265 9.23 -2.38 -27.10
N ASP A 266 9.54 -3.13 -28.17
CA ASP A 266 9.23 -2.78 -29.57
C ASP A 266 7.80 -3.13 -29.99
N LYS A 267 7.21 -4.17 -29.38
CA LYS A 267 5.83 -4.61 -29.66
C LYS A 267 4.79 -3.81 -28.88
N PHE A 268 5.04 -3.48 -27.61
CA PHE A 268 4.07 -2.91 -26.67
C PHE A 268 4.49 -1.53 -26.13
N ASP A 269 3.53 -0.77 -25.59
CA ASP A 269 3.76 0.30 -24.62
C ASP A 269 3.38 -0.19 -23.21
N TRP A 270 4.34 -0.22 -22.29
CA TRP A 270 4.16 -0.68 -20.92
C TRP A 270 3.96 0.52 -20.00
N TYR A 271 2.82 0.63 -19.33
CA TYR A 271 2.53 1.66 -18.33
C TYR A 271 2.55 0.99 -16.95
N ILE A 272 3.50 1.36 -16.09
CA ILE A 272 3.71 0.66 -14.82
C ILE A 272 3.68 1.66 -13.65
N ILE A 273 2.76 1.46 -12.71
CA ILE A 273 2.68 2.18 -11.43
C ILE A 273 3.22 1.23 -10.34
N PRO A 274 4.48 1.41 -9.87
CA PRO A 274 5.07 0.49 -8.90
C PRO A 274 4.52 0.66 -7.48
N VAL A 275 3.84 1.77 -7.17
CA VAL A 275 3.22 2.05 -5.86
C VAL A 275 1.86 2.74 -6.06
N ALA A 276 0.81 1.95 -6.20
CA ALA A 276 -0.56 2.43 -6.43
C ALA A 276 -1.22 3.10 -5.20
N ASN A 277 -0.67 2.87 -4.00
CA ASN A 277 -1.09 3.51 -2.74
C ASN A 277 0.13 4.11 -1.99
N PRO A 278 0.68 5.26 -2.45
CA PRO A 278 1.89 5.85 -1.87
C PRO A 278 1.77 6.19 -0.39
N ASP A 279 0.61 6.66 0.05
CA ASP A 279 0.40 7.07 1.45
C ASP A 279 0.40 5.88 2.40
N GLY A 280 -0.34 4.82 2.04
CA GLY A 280 -0.30 3.57 2.77
C GLY A 280 1.10 2.99 2.75
N TYR A 281 1.79 3.01 1.60
CA TYR A 281 3.15 2.48 1.47
C TYR A 281 4.14 3.20 2.38
N VAL A 282 4.15 4.54 2.39
CA VAL A 282 4.96 5.33 3.33
C VAL A 282 4.57 5.04 4.78
N TYR A 283 3.26 4.97 5.10
CA TYR A 283 2.78 4.60 6.42
C TYR A 283 3.28 3.20 6.85
N SER A 284 3.41 2.26 5.91
CA SER A 284 3.93 0.91 6.17
C SER A 284 5.44 0.87 6.49
N PHE A 285 6.22 1.77 5.92
CA PHE A 285 7.62 1.96 6.31
C PHE A 285 7.77 2.76 7.61
N GLU A 286 6.85 3.67 7.91
CA GLU A 286 7.05 4.69 8.94
C GLU A 286 6.33 4.46 10.27
N LYS A 287 5.17 3.80 10.24
CA LYS A 287 4.21 3.76 11.35
C LYS A 287 3.75 2.34 11.63
N ASP A 288 3.33 1.59 10.61
CA ASP A 288 2.73 0.26 10.79
C ASP A 288 2.97 -0.66 9.57
N ARG A 289 3.88 -1.63 9.73
CA ARG A 289 4.28 -2.55 8.65
C ARG A 289 3.14 -3.39 8.06
N LEU A 290 2.03 -3.58 8.77
CA LEU A 290 0.92 -4.44 8.32
C LEU A 290 -0.30 -3.64 7.84
N TRP A 291 -0.16 -2.31 7.72
CA TRP A 291 -1.19 -1.44 7.14
C TRP A 291 -1.52 -1.83 5.69
N ARG A 292 -2.80 -2.08 5.39
CA ARG A 292 -3.30 -2.44 4.05
C ARG A 292 -3.82 -1.22 3.26
N LYS A 293 -4.72 -0.45 3.87
CA LYS A 293 -5.63 0.51 3.23
C LYS A 293 -4.97 1.80 2.72
N THR A 294 -5.75 2.68 2.09
CA THR A 294 -5.36 4.09 1.83
C THR A 294 -5.15 4.86 3.15
N ARG A 295 -4.95 6.18 3.09
CA ARG A 295 -4.82 7.06 4.27
C ARG A 295 -5.92 8.12 4.40
N SER A 296 -7.00 7.98 3.64
CA SER A 296 -8.15 8.87 3.67
C SER A 296 -8.79 9.00 5.06
N ARG A 297 -9.26 10.20 5.39
CA ARG A 297 -9.88 10.52 6.68
C ARG A 297 -11.19 11.26 6.46
N ASN A 298 -12.29 10.70 6.94
CA ASN A 298 -13.57 11.42 7.05
C ASN A 298 -14.12 11.34 8.48
N VAL A 299 -13.85 12.38 9.26
CA VAL A 299 -14.24 12.49 10.68
C VAL A 299 -15.74 12.57 10.93
N THR A 300 -16.57 12.83 9.90
CA THR A 300 -18.04 12.79 10.05
C THR A 300 -18.61 11.38 9.93
N ILE A 301 -17.84 10.42 9.39
CA ILE A 301 -18.20 9.00 9.34
C ILE A 301 -17.49 8.22 10.45
N ASN A 302 -16.19 8.41 10.63
CA ASN A 302 -15.46 7.82 11.75
C ASN A 302 -14.27 8.69 12.17
N LYS A 303 -14.18 8.99 13.47
CA LYS A 303 -13.11 9.82 14.04
C LYS A 303 -11.75 9.10 14.09
N TRP A 304 -11.75 7.77 14.18
CA TRP A 304 -10.61 6.97 14.61
C TRP A 304 -10.08 6.00 13.56
N CYS A 305 -10.98 5.43 12.74
CA CYS A 305 -10.63 4.53 11.66
C CYS A 305 -10.33 5.29 10.37
N VAL A 306 -9.28 4.87 9.68
CA VAL A 306 -8.62 5.61 8.58
C VAL A 306 -8.47 4.68 7.38
N GLY A 307 -8.65 5.23 6.18
CA GLY A 307 -8.44 4.56 4.91
C GLY A 307 -9.57 3.63 4.47
N THR A 308 -9.59 3.41 3.16
CA THR A 308 -10.48 2.51 2.42
C THR A 308 -9.63 1.39 1.79
N ASP A 309 -10.22 0.22 1.55
CA ASP A 309 -9.58 -0.78 0.70
C ASP A 309 -9.65 -0.30 -0.76
N ALA A 310 -8.51 0.10 -1.31
CA ALA A 310 -8.42 0.58 -2.68
C ALA A 310 -8.79 -0.51 -3.72
N ASN A 311 -8.72 -1.80 -3.38
CA ASN A 311 -9.23 -2.89 -4.22
C ASN A 311 -10.63 -3.40 -3.79
N ARG A 312 -11.41 -2.53 -3.12
CA ARG A 312 -12.87 -2.57 -2.97
C ARG A 312 -13.56 -1.26 -3.38
N ASN A 313 -12.78 -0.25 -3.79
CA ASN A 313 -13.29 1.10 -4.09
C ASN A 313 -13.53 1.36 -5.58
N TRP A 314 -13.11 0.47 -6.47
CA TRP A 314 -13.51 0.56 -7.89
C TRP A 314 -15.02 0.33 -7.99
N GLY A 315 -15.67 0.97 -8.97
CA GLY A 315 -17.11 0.79 -9.20
C GLY A 315 -17.44 -0.51 -9.94
N GLY A 316 -18.33 -0.41 -10.93
CA GLY A 316 -18.86 -1.57 -11.64
C GLY A 316 -20.06 -2.20 -10.93
N ARG A 317 -20.38 -3.43 -11.31
CA ARG A 317 -21.56 -4.17 -10.82
C ARG A 317 -21.28 -4.77 -9.43
N GLY A 318 -22.32 -4.88 -8.61
CA GLY A 318 -22.25 -5.51 -7.28
C GLY A 318 -21.45 -4.72 -6.24
N TRP A 319 -21.18 -3.42 -6.44
CA TRP A 319 -20.21 -2.67 -5.62
C TRP A 319 -20.53 -2.65 -4.12
N GLY A 320 -19.71 -3.38 -3.35
CA GLY A 320 -19.87 -3.54 -1.91
C GLY A 320 -21.15 -4.29 -1.51
N GLU A 321 -21.63 -5.18 -2.38
CA GLU A 321 -22.71 -6.12 -2.07
C GLU A 321 -22.17 -7.45 -1.51
N ILE A 322 -20.93 -7.82 -1.88
CA ILE A 322 -20.27 -9.05 -1.42
C ILE A 322 -18.76 -8.89 -1.23
N GLY A 323 -18.18 -9.55 -0.22
CA GLY A 323 -16.73 -9.58 0.04
C GLY A 323 -16.11 -8.22 0.35
N ALA A 324 -16.91 -7.29 0.88
CA ALA A 324 -16.48 -5.93 1.18
C ALA A 324 -17.33 -5.36 2.31
N ASN A 325 -16.67 -4.82 3.34
CA ASN A 325 -17.34 -4.40 4.56
C ASN A 325 -17.79 -2.93 4.49
N ARG A 326 -18.82 -2.57 5.28
CA ARG A 326 -19.32 -1.18 5.41
C ARG A 326 -18.84 -0.45 6.68
N SER A 327 -18.21 -1.14 7.61
CA SER A 327 -17.48 -0.53 8.74
C SER A 327 -16.18 0.11 8.27
N PRO A 328 -15.94 1.41 8.55
CA PRO A 328 -14.67 2.09 8.25
C PRO A 328 -13.44 1.46 8.92
N CYS A 329 -13.63 0.57 9.90
CA CYS A 329 -12.57 -0.07 10.66
C CYS A 329 -12.06 -1.36 9.99
N SER A 330 -12.89 -2.12 9.27
CA SER A 330 -12.45 -3.32 8.54
C SER A 330 -11.35 -3.00 7.52
N ASN A 331 -10.42 -3.93 7.29
CA ASN A 331 -9.39 -3.84 6.25
C ASN A 331 -9.95 -3.96 4.83
N ILE A 332 -11.16 -4.52 4.65
CA ILE A 332 -11.88 -4.60 3.37
C ILE A 332 -13.04 -3.57 3.26
N TYR A 333 -12.94 -2.45 3.99
CA TYR A 333 -13.90 -1.35 3.90
C TYR A 333 -13.99 -0.81 2.46
N ALA A 334 -15.18 -0.88 1.84
CA ALA A 334 -15.39 -0.49 0.44
C ALA A 334 -15.26 1.01 0.16
N GLY A 335 -15.43 1.86 1.18
CA GLY A 335 -15.51 3.31 1.05
C GLY A 335 -16.95 3.83 1.11
N GLN A 336 -17.11 5.13 0.86
CA GLN A 336 -18.40 5.83 0.96
C GLN A 336 -19.22 5.68 -0.32
N THR A 337 -18.53 5.77 -1.45
CA THR A 337 -19.02 5.63 -2.82
C THR A 337 -17.93 4.95 -3.65
N PRO A 338 -18.25 4.42 -4.84
CA PRO A 338 -17.24 4.10 -5.84
C PRO A 338 -16.32 5.30 -6.07
N PHE A 339 -15.02 5.03 -6.27
CA PHE A 339 -13.99 6.03 -6.56
C PHE A 339 -13.90 7.17 -5.53
N SER A 340 -14.19 6.89 -4.25
CA SER A 340 -14.00 7.86 -3.14
C SER A 340 -12.54 8.13 -2.82
N GLU A 341 -11.63 7.22 -3.17
CA GLU A 341 -10.19 7.37 -2.94
C GLU A 341 -9.53 8.10 -4.12
N PRO A 342 -8.78 9.19 -3.90
CA PRO A 342 -8.19 9.98 -4.97
C PRO A 342 -7.15 9.19 -5.78
N GLU A 343 -6.51 8.18 -5.18
CA GLU A 343 -5.58 7.28 -5.85
C GLU A 343 -6.31 6.42 -6.90
N VAL A 344 -7.46 5.85 -6.52
CA VAL A 344 -8.28 4.97 -7.36
C VAL A 344 -8.99 5.77 -8.46
N LEU A 345 -9.53 6.95 -8.11
CA LEU A 345 -10.10 7.90 -9.08
C LEU A 345 -9.06 8.37 -10.09
N GLY A 346 -7.85 8.70 -9.64
CA GLY A 346 -6.74 9.09 -10.52
C GLY A 346 -6.38 7.99 -11.52
N MET A 347 -6.19 6.75 -11.05
CA MET A 347 -5.88 5.62 -11.94
C MET A 347 -6.98 5.38 -12.97
N LYS A 348 -8.25 5.37 -12.55
CA LYS A 348 -9.43 5.28 -13.42
C LYS A 348 -9.38 6.35 -14.52
N GLU A 349 -9.23 7.61 -14.15
CA GLU A 349 -9.22 8.72 -15.12
C GLU A 349 -8.02 8.66 -16.06
N PHE A 350 -6.82 8.35 -15.58
CA PHE A 350 -5.63 8.26 -16.41
C PHE A 350 -5.74 7.11 -17.43
N ILE A 351 -6.23 5.94 -17.01
CA ILE A 351 -6.39 4.80 -17.92
C ILE A 351 -7.36 5.13 -19.05
N GLU A 352 -8.54 5.66 -18.71
CA GLU A 352 -9.58 6.04 -19.69
C GLU A 352 -9.16 7.17 -20.64
N LYS A 353 -8.36 8.14 -20.17
CA LYS A 353 -8.00 9.34 -20.94
C LYS A 353 -6.69 9.20 -21.71
N ASN A 354 -5.73 8.43 -21.20
CA ASN A 354 -4.34 8.41 -21.68
C ASN A 354 -3.85 7.05 -22.21
N VAL A 355 -4.41 5.92 -21.76
CA VAL A 355 -3.90 4.57 -22.11
C VAL A 355 -4.64 4.02 -23.32
N THR A 356 -4.27 4.50 -24.52
CA THR A 356 -4.87 4.03 -25.78
C THR A 356 -4.50 2.57 -26.07
N ASP A 357 -5.45 1.82 -26.62
CA ASP A 357 -5.22 0.44 -27.12
C ASP A 357 -4.78 -0.57 -26.04
N LEU A 358 -5.32 -0.43 -24.82
CA LEU A 358 -5.09 -1.34 -23.70
C LEU A 358 -5.55 -2.77 -24.02
N LYS A 359 -4.60 -3.70 -24.13
CA LYS A 359 -4.88 -5.13 -24.36
C LYS A 359 -4.76 -5.98 -23.10
N VAL A 360 -3.85 -5.60 -22.19
CA VAL A 360 -3.55 -6.35 -20.96
C VAL A 360 -3.53 -5.41 -19.75
N TYR A 361 -4.29 -5.73 -18.70
CA TYR A 361 -4.24 -5.05 -17.40
C TYR A 361 -3.86 -6.03 -16.30
N ILE A 362 -2.90 -5.66 -15.45
CA ILE A 362 -2.39 -6.49 -14.36
C ILE A 362 -2.40 -5.71 -13.04
N SER A 363 -3.00 -6.27 -11.99
CA SER A 363 -2.92 -5.77 -10.62
C SER A 363 -2.03 -6.70 -9.79
N LEU A 364 -0.91 -6.19 -9.27
CA LEU A 364 0.07 -6.99 -8.53
C LEU A 364 -0.13 -6.91 -7.02
N HIS A 365 -0.34 -8.09 -6.43
CA HIS A 365 -0.67 -8.32 -5.03
C HIS A 365 0.27 -9.33 -4.37
N SER A 366 0.09 -9.55 -3.08
CA SER A 366 0.59 -10.75 -2.41
C SER A 366 -0.31 -11.11 -1.21
N TYR A 367 -0.53 -12.38 -0.87
CA TYR A 367 0.26 -13.54 -1.27
C TYR A 367 -0.64 -14.76 -1.54
N GLY A 368 -0.11 -15.73 -2.28
CA GLY A 368 -0.79 -17.02 -2.48
C GLY A 368 -0.33 -17.84 -3.69
N GLN A 369 0.45 -17.25 -4.60
CA GLN A 369 0.75 -17.83 -5.92
C GLN A 369 -0.54 -18.11 -6.73
N LEU A 370 -1.34 -17.07 -6.95
CA LEU A 370 -2.60 -17.13 -7.71
C LEU A 370 -2.57 -16.18 -8.92
N PHE A 371 -3.22 -16.59 -10.00
CA PHE A 371 -3.34 -15.86 -11.26
C PHE A 371 -4.84 -15.71 -11.58
N LEU A 372 -5.44 -14.70 -10.96
CA LEU A 372 -6.88 -14.49 -10.83
C LEU A 372 -7.41 -13.73 -12.04
N SER A 373 -8.49 -14.20 -12.66
CA SER A 373 -9.25 -13.43 -13.66
C SER A 373 -10.58 -12.91 -13.09
N PRO A 374 -11.25 -11.96 -13.75
CA PRO A 374 -12.64 -11.62 -13.49
C PRO A 374 -13.58 -12.84 -13.67
N TRP A 375 -14.72 -12.94 -12.98
CA TRP A 375 -15.25 -11.96 -12.01
C TRP A 375 -14.94 -12.32 -10.55
N GLY A 376 -14.90 -11.31 -9.69
CA GLY A 376 -14.88 -11.43 -8.22
C GLY A 376 -16.26 -11.41 -7.56
N TYR A 377 -17.18 -10.56 -8.02
CA TYR A 377 -18.47 -10.36 -7.37
C TYR A 377 -19.52 -11.45 -7.72
N THR A 378 -19.28 -12.28 -8.74
CA THR A 378 -20.20 -13.34 -9.20
C THR A 378 -19.44 -14.60 -9.63
N SER A 379 -20.12 -15.75 -9.58
CA SER A 379 -19.67 -17.01 -10.20
C SER A 379 -19.87 -17.07 -11.72
N ASP A 380 -20.60 -16.11 -12.30
CA ASP A 380 -20.76 -15.99 -13.75
C ASP A 380 -19.40 -15.75 -14.44
N LYS A 381 -19.37 -15.90 -15.77
CA LYS A 381 -18.14 -15.78 -16.57
C LYS A 381 -18.20 -14.60 -17.55
N PRO A 382 -17.11 -13.85 -17.73
CA PRO A 382 -17.02 -12.90 -18.83
C PRO A 382 -17.03 -13.65 -20.18
N ALA A 383 -17.50 -13.00 -21.25
CA ALA A 383 -17.68 -13.65 -22.56
C ALA A 383 -16.37 -14.17 -23.19
N ASN A 384 -15.23 -13.63 -22.77
CA ASN A 384 -13.87 -13.98 -23.14
C ASN A 384 -13.14 -14.86 -22.10
N HIS A 385 -13.87 -15.46 -21.14
CA HIS A 385 -13.31 -16.27 -20.06
C HIS A 385 -12.33 -17.37 -20.53
N ASP A 386 -12.71 -18.16 -21.53
CA ASP A 386 -11.89 -19.32 -21.93
C ASP A 386 -10.58 -18.90 -22.61
N ASP A 387 -10.59 -17.76 -23.32
CA ASP A 387 -9.40 -17.13 -23.90
C ASP A 387 -8.48 -16.55 -22.82
N GLN A 388 -9.06 -15.85 -21.83
CA GLN A 388 -8.32 -15.40 -20.64
C GLN A 388 -7.74 -16.57 -19.84
N ARG A 389 -8.47 -17.69 -19.75
CA ARG A 389 -8.06 -18.87 -19.00
C ARG A 389 -6.90 -19.61 -19.67
N GLU A 390 -6.86 -19.66 -20.99
CA GLU A 390 -5.77 -20.24 -21.76
C GLU A 390 -4.50 -19.36 -21.71
N ALA A 391 -4.64 -18.05 -21.89
CA ALA A 391 -3.54 -17.10 -21.68
C ALA A 391 -2.96 -17.18 -20.24
N ALA A 392 -3.83 -17.34 -19.23
CA ALA A 392 -3.41 -17.56 -17.85
C ALA A 392 -2.70 -18.91 -17.64
N ARG A 393 -3.15 -19.99 -18.30
CA ARG A 393 -2.50 -21.31 -18.25
C ARG A 393 -1.05 -21.22 -18.75
N LEU A 394 -0.85 -20.58 -19.90
CA LEU A 394 0.45 -20.35 -20.50
C LEU A 394 1.34 -19.39 -19.68
N ALA A 395 0.73 -18.46 -18.93
CA ALA A 395 1.45 -17.60 -18.00
C ALA A 395 1.97 -18.37 -16.76
N VAL A 396 1.14 -19.22 -16.14
CA VAL A 396 1.56 -20.02 -14.97
C VAL A 396 2.51 -21.17 -15.33
N GLU A 397 2.44 -21.69 -16.56
CA GLU A 397 3.45 -22.62 -17.09
C GLU A 397 4.81 -21.93 -17.28
N ALA A 398 4.84 -20.71 -17.82
CA ALA A 398 6.09 -19.94 -17.93
C ALA A 398 6.71 -19.59 -16.56
N ILE A 399 5.89 -19.32 -15.53
CA ILE A 399 6.34 -19.17 -14.13
C ILE A 399 7.02 -20.45 -13.62
N LYS A 400 6.39 -21.61 -13.88
CA LYS A 400 6.87 -22.92 -13.46
C LYS A 400 8.18 -23.29 -14.15
N ASP A 401 8.33 -23.01 -15.42
CA ASP A 401 9.59 -23.25 -16.15
C ASP A 401 10.71 -22.30 -15.71
N ALA A 402 10.37 -21.07 -15.28
CA ALA A 402 11.35 -20.09 -14.81
C ALA A 402 11.93 -20.38 -13.41
N THR A 403 11.17 -21.04 -12.52
CA THR A 403 11.56 -21.18 -11.09
C THR A 403 11.12 -22.47 -10.38
N GLY A 404 10.31 -23.32 -11.02
CA GLY A 404 9.67 -24.48 -10.41
C GLY A 404 8.43 -24.16 -9.55
N ARG A 405 8.00 -22.89 -9.42
CA ARG A 405 6.78 -22.54 -8.68
C ARG A 405 5.52 -22.89 -9.45
N VAL A 406 4.53 -23.39 -8.74
CA VAL A 406 3.18 -23.65 -9.27
C VAL A 406 2.26 -22.56 -8.77
N TYR A 407 1.67 -21.82 -9.71
CA TYR A 407 0.59 -20.86 -9.43
C TYR A 407 -0.74 -21.48 -9.87
N GLN A 408 -1.82 -21.23 -9.12
CA GLN A 408 -3.18 -21.61 -9.55
C GLN A 408 -3.79 -20.51 -10.42
N HIS A 409 -4.70 -20.86 -11.34
CA HIS A 409 -5.38 -19.87 -12.19
C HIS A 409 -6.87 -20.20 -12.35
N GLY A 410 -7.70 -19.16 -12.54
CA GLY A 410 -9.17 -19.24 -12.56
C GLY A 410 -9.79 -17.90 -12.14
N THR A 411 -11.12 -17.82 -12.07
CA THR A 411 -11.77 -16.56 -11.65
C THR A 411 -11.64 -16.34 -10.14
N ILE A 412 -11.64 -15.09 -9.66
CA ILE A 412 -11.59 -14.77 -8.22
C ILE A 412 -12.62 -15.62 -7.44
N ALA A 413 -13.89 -15.63 -7.88
CA ALA A 413 -14.97 -16.37 -7.22
C ALA A 413 -14.88 -17.92 -7.29
N GLU A 414 -13.89 -18.48 -8.00
CA GLU A 414 -13.61 -19.94 -8.06
C GLU A 414 -12.46 -20.37 -7.16
N ILE A 415 -11.37 -19.59 -7.16
CA ILE A 415 -10.11 -20.00 -6.53
C ILE A 415 -9.77 -19.18 -5.28
N MET A 416 -10.52 -18.12 -4.99
CA MET A 416 -10.48 -17.33 -3.76
C MET A 416 -11.91 -17.18 -3.20
N TYR A 417 -12.13 -16.26 -2.26
CA TYR A 417 -13.45 -15.83 -1.80
C TYR A 417 -14.06 -14.79 -2.76
N PRO A 418 -15.39 -14.60 -2.80
CA PRO A 418 -16.02 -13.58 -3.65
C PRO A 418 -15.65 -12.16 -3.18
N ALA A 419 -15.39 -11.24 -4.10
CA ALA A 419 -14.99 -9.86 -3.79
C ALA A 419 -15.55 -8.87 -4.80
N SER A 420 -16.15 -7.76 -4.34
CA SER A 420 -16.70 -6.71 -5.20
C SER A 420 -15.88 -5.42 -5.18
N GLY A 421 -15.99 -4.62 -6.25
CA GLY A 421 -15.29 -3.35 -6.38
C GLY A 421 -13.77 -3.48 -6.63
N THR A 422 -13.36 -4.56 -7.30
CA THR A 422 -11.95 -4.80 -7.64
C THR A 422 -11.51 -4.05 -8.90
N SER A 423 -10.21 -3.78 -9.01
CA SER A 423 -9.61 -3.19 -10.22
C SER A 423 -9.89 -4.03 -11.47
N ILE A 424 -9.81 -5.36 -11.34
CA ILE A 424 -9.91 -6.27 -12.48
C ILE A 424 -11.33 -6.46 -12.99
N ASP A 425 -12.32 -6.46 -12.09
CA ASP A 425 -13.74 -6.43 -12.49
C ASP A 425 -14.05 -5.14 -13.25
N TYR A 426 -13.55 -3.99 -12.79
CA TYR A 426 -13.77 -2.72 -13.47
C TYR A 426 -13.19 -2.70 -14.89
N MET A 427 -11.97 -3.21 -15.08
CA MET A 427 -11.34 -3.31 -16.40
C MET A 427 -12.04 -4.30 -17.34
N GLN A 428 -12.72 -5.32 -16.78
CA GLN A 428 -13.57 -6.24 -17.54
C GLN A 428 -14.91 -5.60 -17.97
N ASP A 429 -15.53 -4.76 -17.12
CA ASP A 429 -16.69 -3.94 -17.50
C ASP A 429 -16.33 -2.88 -18.57
N LEU A 430 -15.07 -2.38 -18.58
CA LEU A 430 -14.51 -1.55 -19.65
C LEU A 430 -14.16 -2.31 -20.94
N GLY A 431 -14.21 -3.65 -20.94
CA GLY A 431 -13.94 -4.48 -22.13
C GLY A 431 -12.47 -4.64 -22.49
N VAL A 432 -11.55 -4.53 -21.53
CA VAL A 432 -10.14 -4.92 -21.75
C VAL A 432 -10.08 -6.43 -22.08
N PRO A 433 -9.28 -6.90 -23.07
CA PRO A 433 -9.23 -8.32 -23.43
C PRO A 433 -8.68 -9.24 -22.34
N TYR A 434 -7.52 -8.90 -21.76
CA TYR A 434 -6.83 -9.75 -20.78
C TYR A 434 -6.65 -8.98 -19.46
N ILE A 435 -7.31 -9.42 -18.40
CA ILE A 435 -7.23 -8.77 -17.08
C ILE A 435 -6.87 -9.81 -16.03
N TYR A 436 -5.85 -9.55 -15.20
CA TYR A 436 -5.49 -10.44 -14.11
C TYR A 436 -5.07 -9.73 -12.82
N GLY A 437 -5.48 -10.28 -11.69
CA GLY A 437 -4.87 -10.03 -10.38
C GLY A 437 -3.83 -11.13 -10.11
N ILE A 438 -2.59 -10.76 -9.81
CA ILE A 438 -1.54 -11.75 -9.52
C ILE A 438 -1.17 -11.67 -8.04
N GLU A 439 -1.55 -12.70 -7.28
CA GLU A 439 -1.06 -12.92 -5.92
C GLU A 439 0.32 -13.57 -6.01
N LEU A 440 1.36 -12.78 -5.79
CA LEU A 440 2.75 -13.23 -5.89
C LEU A 440 3.16 -14.13 -4.72
N ARG A 441 4.44 -14.55 -4.71
CA ARG A 441 5.08 -15.22 -3.57
C ARG A 441 4.84 -14.48 -2.24
N PRO A 442 4.82 -15.19 -1.09
CA PRO A 442 4.95 -16.63 -0.92
C PRO A 442 3.70 -17.42 -1.32
N GLU A 443 3.82 -18.76 -1.27
CA GLU A 443 2.68 -19.66 -1.19
C GLU A 443 1.79 -19.33 0.02
N ASP A 444 0.48 -19.57 -0.10
CA ASP A 444 -0.43 -19.56 1.03
C ASP A 444 -0.51 -20.96 1.68
N MET A 445 0.41 -21.20 2.62
CA MET A 445 0.57 -22.42 3.40
C MET A 445 0.89 -22.09 4.86
N GLU A 446 0.76 -23.05 5.76
CA GLU A 446 0.92 -22.84 7.21
C GLU A 446 2.22 -22.14 7.62
N ASP A 447 3.38 -22.61 7.15
CA ASP A 447 4.70 -22.02 7.44
C ASP A 447 5.06 -20.81 6.56
N SER A 448 4.09 -20.20 5.87
CA SER A 448 4.34 -19.09 4.93
C SER A 448 4.98 -17.87 5.62
N TYR A 449 5.69 -17.05 4.83
CA TYR A 449 6.12 -15.73 5.28
C TYR A 449 4.95 -14.73 5.38
N GLY A 450 3.82 -15.01 4.73
CA GLY A 450 2.74 -14.05 4.52
C GLY A 450 3.29 -12.70 4.01
N PHE A 451 2.86 -11.59 4.60
CA PHE A 451 3.37 -10.26 4.26
C PHE A 451 4.82 -9.98 4.69
N THR A 452 5.48 -10.87 5.44
CA THR A 452 6.85 -10.70 5.98
C THR A 452 7.95 -11.31 5.09
N VAL A 453 7.74 -11.28 3.77
CA VAL A 453 8.63 -11.87 2.76
C VAL A 453 10.09 -11.37 2.89
N PRO A 454 11.10 -12.26 2.94
CA PRO A 454 12.50 -11.86 2.91
C PRO A 454 12.92 -11.38 1.52
N LYS A 455 13.82 -10.38 1.45
CA LYS A 455 14.23 -9.73 0.19
C LYS A 455 14.86 -10.69 -0.83
N GLU A 456 15.37 -11.83 -0.38
CA GLU A 456 15.91 -12.92 -1.19
C GLU A 456 14.86 -13.53 -2.15
N GLN A 457 13.56 -13.30 -1.90
CA GLN A 457 12.47 -13.70 -2.79
C GLN A 457 12.21 -12.70 -3.93
N ILE A 458 12.78 -11.48 -3.90
CA ILE A 458 12.51 -10.44 -4.91
C ILE A 458 12.98 -10.88 -6.30
N GLU A 459 14.21 -11.39 -6.41
CA GLU A 459 14.76 -11.83 -7.70
C GLU A 459 14.01 -13.05 -8.29
N PRO A 460 13.69 -14.12 -7.53
CA PRO A 460 12.80 -15.18 -7.99
C PRO A 460 11.43 -14.67 -8.45
N THR A 461 10.76 -13.85 -7.65
CA THR A 461 9.42 -13.31 -7.98
C THR A 461 9.46 -12.42 -9.22
N GLY A 462 10.51 -11.63 -9.39
CA GLY A 462 10.73 -10.81 -10.58
C GLY A 462 10.96 -11.64 -11.85
N LYS A 463 11.64 -12.79 -11.75
CA LYS A 463 11.80 -13.74 -12.87
C LYS A 463 10.48 -14.41 -13.25
N GLU A 464 9.68 -14.82 -12.26
CA GLU A 464 8.33 -15.37 -12.46
C GLU A 464 7.42 -14.36 -13.18
N LEU A 465 7.35 -13.13 -12.65
CA LEU A 465 6.56 -12.05 -13.23
C LEU A 465 7.01 -11.72 -14.66
N PHE A 466 8.32 -11.65 -14.92
CA PHE A 466 8.82 -11.44 -16.28
C PHE A 466 8.44 -12.59 -17.22
N ALA A 467 8.51 -13.86 -16.77
CA ALA A 467 8.13 -15.01 -17.58
C ALA A 467 6.62 -15.00 -17.91
N ALA A 468 5.76 -14.73 -16.92
CA ALA A 468 4.31 -14.61 -17.11
C ALA A 468 3.93 -13.49 -18.10
N LEU A 469 4.43 -12.27 -17.85
CA LEU A 469 4.17 -11.11 -18.71
C LEU A 469 4.70 -11.32 -20.14
N ALA A 470 5.86 -11.97 -20.28
CA ALA A 470 6.41 -12.30 -21.58
C ALA A 470 5.61 -13.40 -22.30
N SER A 471 5.02 -14.36 -21.59
CA SER A 471 4.15 -15.40 -22.16
C SER A 471 2.86 -14.80 -22.71
N MET A 472 2.15 -13.99 -21.90
CA MET A 472 0.96 -13.26 -22.35
C MET A 472 1.25 -12.31 -23.52
N ALA A 473 2.39 -11.63 -23.51
CA ALA A 473 2.77 -10.71 -24.58
C ALA A 473 2.99 -11.39 -25.95
N ASP A 474 3.34 -12.69 -25.99
CA ASP A 474 3.30 -13.45 -27.24
C ASP A 474 1.87 -13.93 -27.56
N TYR A 475 1.10 -14.42 -26.57
CA TYR A 475 -0.29 -14.86 -26.77
C TYR A 475 -1.16 -13.78 -27.44
N VAL A 476 -1.08 -12.54 -26.97
CA VAL A 476 -1.79 -11.37 -27.54
C VAL A 476 -1.38 -11.10 -29.01
N VAL A 477 -0.11 -11.36 -29.34
CA VAL A 477 0.44 -11.16 -30.69
C VAL A 477 0.01 -12.25 -31.65
N GLU A 478 -0.06 -13.49 -31.19
CA GLU A 478 -0.47 -14.64 -31.98
C GLU A 478 -1.98 -14.62 -32.27
N HIS A 479 -2.80 -14.32 -31.26
CA HIS A 479 -4.25 -14.19 -31.40
C HIS A 479 -4.69 -12.87 -32.05
N ARG A 480 -3.74 -11.97 -32.33
CA ARG A 480 -3.93 -10.70 -33.07
C ARG A 480 -5.08 -9.85 -32.53
N VAL A 481 -5.15 -9.71 -31.21
CA VAL A 481 -6.11 -8.80 -30.57
C VAL A 481 -5.60 -7.36 -30.72
N PHE A 482 -5.68 -6.83 -31.94
CA PHE A 482 -5.13 -5.54 -32.38
C PHE A 482 -6.20 -4.65 -33.02
#